data_AF-A0A5K1EKW5-F1
#
_entry.id   AF-A0A5K1EKW5-F1
#
_cell.length_a   1.000
_cell.length_b   1.000
_cell.length_c   1.000
_cell.angle_alpha   90.00
_cell.angle_beta   90.00
_cell.angle_gamma   90.00
#
_symmetry.space_group_name_H-M   'P 1'
#
loop_
_entity.id
_entity.type
_entity.pdbx_description
1 polymer ?
#
loop_
_entity_poly.entity_id
_entity_poly.type
_entity_poly.pdbx_seq_one_letter_code
_entity_poly.pdbx_strand_id
1 'polypeptide(L)'
;VYDQVANAVANVINHECFYPAKQDYLCHHVENNGDPYEGLPEMTFHFANADWKLPPSNIFRMVESVIACLAIKDGEVPIFGNVVQPNMHVKYDLGKRLLSLAPAECTQG
;
A
#
# COMPACT_ATOMS: atom_id res chain seq x y z
N VAL A 1 15.29 -5.82 0.40
CA VAL A 1 13.93 -6.07 0.95
C VAL A 1 12.88 -5.76 -0.10
N TYR A 2 12.98 -4.63 -0.80
CA TYR A 2 12.04 -4.26 -1.87
C TYR A 2 11.80 -5.38 -2.90
N ASP A 3 12.85 -5.96 -3.48
CA ASP A 3 12.71 -7.02 -4.50
C ASP A 3 11.92 -8.24 -4.01
N GLN A 4 12.03 -8.60 -2.74
CA GLN A 4 11.28 -9.72 -2.16
C GLN A 4 9.78 -9.40 -2.10
N VAL A 5 9.44 -8.16 -1.70
CA VAL A 5 8.05 -7.70 -1.66
C VAL A 5 7.48 -7.59 -3.06
N ALA A 6 8.22 -6.95 -3.99
CA ALA A 6 7.80 -6.83 -5.38
C ALA A 6 7.56 -8.19 -6.03
N ASN A 7 8.48 -9.15 -5.85
CA ASN A 7 8.32 -10.52 -6.38
C ASN A 7 7.12 -11.24 -5.74
N ALA A 8 6.90 -11.09 -4.43
CA ALA A 8 5.75 -11.69 -3.76
C ALA A 8 4.43 -11.12 -4.29
N VAL A 9 4.35 -9.79 -4.47
CA VAL A 9 3.18 -9.12 -5.05
C VAL A 9 2.94 -9.58 -6.49
N ALA A 10 3.99 -9.64 -7.32
CA ALA A 10 3.89 -10.09 -8.70
C ALA A 10 3.40 -11.54 -8.83
N ASN A 11 3.74 -12.42 -7.89
CA ASN A 11 3.27 -13.81 -7.89
C ASN A 11 1.80 -13.95 -7.46
N VAL A 12 1.28 -13.02 -6.66
CA VAL A 12 -0.11 -13.05 -6.19
C VAL A 12 -1.05 -12.42 -7.22
N ILE A 13 -0.60 -11.35 -7.89
CA ILE A 13 -1.39 -10.65 -8.90
C ILE A 13 -1.19 -11.36 -10.25
N ASN A 14 -2.18 -12.15 -10.66
CA ASN A 14 -2.17 -12.92 -11.92
C ASN A 14 -2.40 -12.04 -13.18
N HIS A 15 -1.82 -10.85 -13.23
CA HIS A 15 -1.94 -9.89 -14.34
C HIS A 15 -0.56 -9.58 -14.93
N GLU A 16 -0.52 -9.14 -16.19
CA GLU A 16 0.72 -8.73 -16.84
C GLU A 16 1.42 -7.64 -16.01
N CYS A 17 2.64 -7.96 -15.59
CA CYS A 17 3.52 -7.07 -14.85
C CYS A 17 4.38 -6.29 -15.83
N PHE A 18 4.53 -4.98 -15.61
CA PHE A 18 5.54 -4.19 -16.33
C PHE A 18 6.14 -3.12 -15.44
N TYR A 19 7.33 -2.68 -15.81
CA TYR A 19 8.05 -1.59 -15.15
C TYR A 19 8.03 -0.37 -16.08
N PRO A 20 7.30 0.71 -15.76
CA PRO A 20 7.30 1.92 -16.56
C PRO A 20 8.71 2.52 -16.63
N ALA A 21 9.19 2.89 -17.82
CA ALA A 21 10.57 3.33 -18.07
C ALA A 21 11.06 4.56 -17.26
N LYS A 22 10.21 5.21 -16.46
CA LYS A 22 10.54 6.39 -15.66
C LYS A 22 10.36 6.18 -14.15
N GLN A 23 9.88 5.03 -13.73
CA GLN A 23 9.48 4.77 -12.37
C GLN A 23 9.72 3.29 -12.08
N ASP A 24 10.76 2.98 -11.29
CA ASP A 24 11.12 1.59 -10.87
C ASP A 24 10.08 0.97 -9.91
N TYR A 25 8.80 1.25 -10.10
CA TYR A 25 7.69 0.64 -9.38
C TYR A 25 7.18 -0.57 -10.17
N LEU A 26 6.83 -1.62 -9.45
CA LEU A 26 6.05 -2.72 -10.00
C LEU A 26 4.64 -2.20 -10.33
N CYS A 27 4.22 -2.33 -11.59
CA CYS A 27 2.90 -1.94 -12.04
C CYS A 27 2.17 -3.10 -12.74
N HIS A 28 0.84 -3.06 -12.66
CA HIS A 28 -0.06 -4.05 -13.23
C HIS A 28 -1.18 -3.36 -14.00
N HIS A 29 -1.61 -3.99 -15.08
CA HIS A 29 -2.92 -3.71 -15.65
C HIS A 29 -4.01 -4.22 -14.71
N VAL A 30 -5.04 -3.41 -14.48
CA VAL A 30 -6.21 -3.77 -13.67
C VAL A 30 -7.49 -3.55 -14.45
N GLU A 31 -8.47 -4.44 -14.25
CA GLU A 31 -9.83 -4.19 -14.68
C GLU A 31 -10.47 -3.15 -13.75
N ASN A 32 -11.28 -2.25 -14.31
CA ASN A 32 -11.98 -1.24 -13.52
C ASN A 32 -13.49 -1.42 -13.70
N ASN A 33 -14.05 -2.42 -13.02
CA ASN A 33 -15.48 -2.73 -13.04
C ASN A 33 -16.28 -1.90 -12.01
N GLY A 34 -15.83 -0.68 -11.72
CA GLY A 34 -16.41 0.22 -10.71
C GLY A 34 -15.59 0.35 -9.43
N ASP A 35 -14.63 -0.55 -9.20
CA ASP A 35 -13.58 -0.41 -8.18
C ASP A 35 -12.19 -0.48 -8.86
N PRO A 36 -11.40 0.60 -8.85
CA PRO A 36 -10.06 0.60 -9.46
C PRO A 36 -9.04 -0.29 -8.75
N TYR A 37 -9.37 -0.82 -7.56
CA TYR A 37 -8.50 -1.72 -6.80
C TYR A 37 -8.99 -3.17 -6.76
N GLU A 38 -10.01 -3.51 -7.57
CA GLU A 38 -10.51 -4.88 -7.66
C GLU A 38 -9.38 -5.86 -8.04
N GLY A 39 -9.31 -6.99 -7.36
CA GLY A 39 -8.30 -8.03 -7.61
C GLY A 39 -6.90 -7.74 -7.07
N LEU A 40 -6.65 -6.57 -6.47
CA LEU A 40 -5.39 -6.26 -5.79
C LEU A 40 -5.37 -6.78 -4.35
N PRO A 41 -4.22 -7.26 -3.84
CA PRO A 41 -4.15 -7.86 -2.50
C PRO A 41 -4.11 -6.80 -1.40
N GLU A 42 -4.69 -7.16 -0.25
CA GLU A 42 -4.40 -6.51 1.03
C GLU A 42 -2.99 -6.87 1.53
N MET A 43 -2.42 -6.01 2.39
CA MET A 43 -1.12 -6.25 3.02
C MET A 43 -1.21 -5.97 4.51
N THR A 44 -0.55 -6.81 5.31
CA THR A 44 -0.45 -6.60 6.76
C THR A 44 1.00 -6.39 7.15
N PHE A 45 1.29 -5.26 7.80
CA PHE A 45 2.57 -5.03 8.47
C PHE A 45 2.49 -5.55 9.91
N HIS A 46 3.30 -6.56 10.22
CA HIS A 46 3.40 -7.14 11.55
C HIS A 46 4.45 -6.38 12.38
N PHE A 47 3.99 -5.69 13.42
CA PHE A 47 4.85 -5.07 14.46
C PHE A 47 4.88 -5.95 15.70
N ALA A 48 5.83 -5.67 16.61
CA ALA A 48 6.06 -6.49 17.80
C ALA A 48 4.81 -6.78 18.65
N ASN A 49 3.84 -5.86 18.67
CA ASN A 49 2.62 -6.00 19.48
C ASN A 49 1.33 -5.60 18.72
N ALA A 50 1.39 -5.47 17.39
CA ALA A 50 0.25 -4.99 16.61
C ALA A 50 0.37 -5.38 15.13
N ASP A 51 -0.78 -5.60 14.50
CA ASP A 51 -0.90 -5.75 13.07
C ASP A 51 -1.50 -4.49 12.46
N TRP A 52 -0.84 -3.96 11.44
CA TRP A 52 -1.39 -2.90 10.63
C TRP A 52 -1.87 -3.45 9.29
N LYS A 53 -3.18 -3.68 9.20
CA LYS A 53 -3.86 -4.14 8.00
C LYS A 53 -4.13 -2.96 7.07
N LEU A 54 -3.75 -3.10 5.81
CA LEU A 54 -3.89 -2.05 4.80
C LEU A 54 -4.74 -2.55 3.64
N PRO A 55 -5.76 -1.75 3.23
CA PRO A 55 -6.49 -2.02 2.00
C PRO A 55 -5.61 -1.71 0.78
N PRO A 56 -5.97 -2.22 -0.41
CA PRO A 56 -5.22 -1.97 -1.65
C PRO A 56 -5.00 -0.48 -1.95
N SER A 57 -5.95 0.38 -1.62
CA SER A 57 -5.85 1.85 -1.82
C SER A 57 -4.76 2.52 -0.99
N ASN A 58 -4.27 1.85 0.06
CA ASN A 58 -3.16 2.30 0.90
C ASN A 58 -1.82 1.64 0.51
N ILE A 59 -1.81 0.76 -0.49
CA ILE A 59 -0.65 -0.01 -0.96
C ILE A 59 -0.31 0.32 -2.41
N PHE A 60 -1.32 0.56 -3.24
CA PHE A 60 -1.20 0.83 -4.66
C PHE A 60 -1.63 2.26 -4.98
N ARG A 61 -0.99 2.85 -5.99
CA ARG A 61 -1.38 4.13 -6.58
C ARG A 61 -1.89 3.89 -8.00
N MET A 62 -3.07 4.44 -8.30
CA MET A 62 -3.57 4.52 -9.67
C MET A 62 -2.81 5.62 -10.40
N VAL A 63 -2.04 5.23 -11.42
CA VAL A 63 -1.28 6.17 -12.28
C VAL A 63 -2.12 6.54 -13.51
N GLU A 64 -2.89 5.58 -14.02
CA GLU A 64 -3.89 5.76 -15.07
C GLU A 64 -5.14 4.94 -14.70
N SER A 65 -6.24 5.10 -15.44
CA SER A 65 -7.54 4.45 -15.12
C SER A 65 -7.49 2.92 -15.04
N VAL A 66 -6.48 2.29 -15.66
CA VAL A 66 -6.29 0.83 -15.75
C VAL A 66 -4.87 0.41 -15.37
N ILE A 67 -4.11 1.27 -14.68
CA ILE A 67 -2.73 0.98 -14.25
C ILE A 67 -2.59 1.27 -12.76
N ALA A 68 -2.33 0.21 -11.99
CA ALA A 68 -2.04 0.28 -10.57
C ALA A 68 -0.56 -0.03 -10.32
N CYS A 69 0.13 0.84 -9.58
CA CYS A 69 1.54 0.67 -9.25
C CYS A 69 1.74 0.51 -7.74
N LEU A 70 2.63 -0.39 -7.34
CA LEU A 70 2.99 -0.61 -5.95
C LEU A 70 3.66 0.64 -5.37
N ALA A 71 3.11 1.18 -4.28
CA ALA A 71 3.62 2.37 -3.61
C ALA A 71 4.70 2.07 -2.56
N ILE A 72 5.42 0.96 -2.75
CA ILE A 72 6.59 0.57 -1.98
C ILE A 72 7.77 0.69 -2.93
N LYS A 73 8.90 1.20 -2.45
CA LYS A 73 10.16 1.24 -3.20
C LYS A 73 11.33 1.08 -2.28
N ASP A 74 12.48 0.79 -2.88
CA ASP A 74 13.74 0.80 -2.15
C ASP A 74 14.10 2.22 -1.69
N GLY A 75 14.78 2.30 -0.54
CA GLY A 75 15.18 3.55 0.08
C GLY A 75 16.13 3.31 1.25
N GLU A 76 17.00 4.28 1.53
CA GLU A 76 18.01 4.17 2.59
C GLU A 76 17.39 3.99 3.99
N VAL A 77 16.21 4.59 4.21
CA VAL A 77 15.48 4.52 5.48
C VAL A 77 14.05 4.04 5.19
N PRO A 78 13.53 3.04 5.95
CA PRO A 78 12.15 2.62 5.81
C PRO A 78 11.21 3.72 6.30
N ILE A 79 10.32 4.20 5.41
CA ILE A 79 9.39 5.30 5.69
C ILE A 79 7.97 4.89 5.32
N PHE A 80 7.05 5.04 6.28
CA PHE A 80 5.60 4.97 6.03
C PHE A 80 5.08 6.34 5.58
N GLY A 81 4.99 6.52 4.26
CA GLY A 81 4.58 7.78 3.62
C GLY A 81 3.08 8.07 3.66
N ASN A 82 2.66 9.11 2.94
CA ASN A 82 1.26 9.55 2.90
C ASN A 82 0.30 8.56 2.21
N VAL A 83 0.79 7.53 1.51
CA VAL A 83 -0.06 6.54 0.84
C VAL A 83 -0.74 5.62 1.85
N VAL A 84 -0.01 5.22 2.89
CA VAL A 84 -0.51 4.24 3.88
C VAL A 84 -1.41 4.85 4.96
N GLN A 85 -1.50 6.19 5.04
CA GLN A 85 -2.16 6.93 6.13
C GLN A 85 -3.63 7.33 5.94
N PRO A 86 -4.22 7.46 4.74
CA PRO A 86 -5.64 7.79 4.59
C PRO A 86 -6.52 6.74 5.28
N ASN A 87 -7.67 7.18 5.81
CA ASN A 87 -8.63 6.32 6.53
C ASN A 87 -8.02 5.57 7.72
N MET A 88 -6.98 6.15 8.34
CA MET A 88 -6.34 5.63 9.55
C MET A 88 -6.29 6.70 10.63
N HIS A 89 -6.66 6.35 11.85
CA HIS A 89 -6.28 7.09 13.05
C HIS A 89 -4.84 6.75 13.40
N VAL A 90 -3.97 7.77 13.35
CA VAL A 90 -2.58 7.68 13.78
C VAL A 90 -2.42 8.52 15.04
N LYS A 91 -2.24 7.86 16.19
CA LYS A 91 -2.05 8.53 17.48
C LYS A 91 -0.60 8.42 17.92
N TYR A 92 -0.01 9.56 18.23
CA TYR A 92 1.31 9.68 18.86
C TYR A 92 1.15 9.99 20.34
N ASP A 93 1.37 9.01 21.21
CA ASP A 93 1.40 9.19 22.67
C ASP A 93 2.84 9.40 23.12
N LEU A 94 3.27 10.67 23.16
CA LEU A 94 4.66 11.03 23.51
C LEU A 94 5.00 10.70 24.98
N GLY A 95 4.01 10.73 25.87
CA GLY A 95 4.19 10.39 27.29
C GLY A 95 4.50 8.91 27.49
N LYS A 96 3.80 8.04 26.76
CA LYS A 96 4.02 6.58 26.79
C LYS A 96 5.01 6.07 25.74
N ARG A 97 5.47 6.94 24.83
CA ARG A 97 6.30 6.59 23.66
C ARG A 97 5.65 5.50 22.81
N LEU A 98 4.34 5.63 22.56
CA LEU A 98 3.54 4.68 21.79
C LEU A 98 3.01 5.34 20.52
N LEU A 99 3.12 4.60 19.42
CA LEU A 99 2.37 4.84 18.19
C LEU A 99 1.18 3.87 18.17
N SER A 100 -0.03 4.38 17.92
CA SER A 100 -1.23 3.56 17.80
C SER A 100 -1.89 3.81 16.45
N LEU A 101 -2.32 2.72 15.82
CA LEU A 101 -2.91 2.69 14.47
C LEU A 101 -4.27 2.01 14.57
N ALA A 102 -5.31 2.65 14.05
CA ALA A 102 -6.65 2.06 13.98
C ALA A 102 -7.38 2.53 12.71
N PRO A 103 -8.19 1.70 12.05
CA PRO A 103 -9.02 2.14 10.92
C PRO A 103 -9.90 3.34 11.31
N ALA A 104 -10.14 4.25 10.36
CA ALA A 104 -11.00 5.41 10.51
C ALA A 104 -12.04 5.46 9.39
N GLU A 105 -13.32 5.61 9.76
CA GLU A 105 -14.40 5.87 8.81
C GLU A 105 -14.46 7.38 8.54
N CYS A 106 -13.76 7.85 7.50
CA CYS A 106 -13.71 9.27 7.12
C CYS A 106 -14.90 9.72 6.25
N THR A 107 -16.06 9.06 6.38
CA THR A 107 -17.24 9.27 5.51
C THR A 107 -18.06 10.53 5.84
N GLN A 108 -17.73 11.23 6.94
CA GLN A 108 -18.38 12.47 7.34
C GLN A 108 -17.32 13.54 7.66
N GLY A 109 -17.30 14.60 6.87
CA GLY A 109 -16.47 15.80 7.06
C GLY A 109 -17.34 17.05 7.14
#